data_AF-A0A1L9U163-F1
#
_entry.id   AF-A0A1L9U163-F1
#
_cell.length_a   1.000
_cell.length_b   1.000
_cell.length_c   1.000
_cell.angle_alpha   90.00
_cell.angle_beta   90.00
_cell.angle_gamma   90.00
#
_symmetry.space_group_name_H-M   'P 1'
#
loop_
_entity.id
_entity.type
_entity.pdbx_description
1 polymer ?
#
loop_
_entity_poly.entity_id
_entity_poly.type
_entity_poly.pdbx_seq_one_letter_code
_entity_poly.pdbx_strand_id
1 'polypeptide(L)'
;MPTNGEKRDDDSYDKIYEAAEEKYPGVWWHSARRTCSEEQFTAIYEATSSAIGLINGMLEGVYLDEDVGLSPAWNKFFMDGKIWQAQYPEEFSSMLGLYDQTKFFIENGRTEKKNKAKRQHRLAYVCGDETMYNTCKEKPKTKAYVPRLPTKMENCERCFSVAFCDPFFESKPVVEIVDGAHWQEKDLNDPRLVSREHSLFHEWMHVDLMGQDWHITDLKDRDVKGDGFKHSVYGADLCSDYAWKYAAEGKVNYEIRENADNYAWVLSYTYYNAAFGWGI
;
A
#
# COMPACT_ATOMS: atom_id res chain seq x y z
N MET A 1 -52.61 5.68 -5.28
CA MET A 1 -51.24 5.14 -5.28
C MET A 1 -50.26 6.30 -5.21
N PRO A 2 -49.62 6.49 -4.05
CA PRO A 2 -48.27 7.04 -3.98
C PRO A 2 -47.34 5.91 -3.52
N THR A 3 -46.35 5.57 -4.33
CA THR A 3 -45.27 4.65 -3.96
C THR A 3 -44.40 5.33 -2.91
N ASN A 4 -44.29 4.69 -1.74
CA ASN A 4 -43.37 5.07 -0.67
C ASN A 4 -41.96 5.23 -1.24
N GLY A 5 -41.37 6.41 -1.05
CA GLY A 5 -39.93 6.57 -1.18
C GLY A 5 -39.29 5.77 -0.05
N GLU A 6 -38.56 4.72 -0.41
CA GLU A 6 -37.58 4.12 0.48
C GLU A 6 -36.67 5.24 0.99
N LYS A 7 -36.62 5.43 2.31
CA LYS A 7 -35.52 6.15 2.94
C LYS A 7 -34.26 5.41 2.52
N ARG A 8 -33.39 6.05 1.74
CA ARG A 8 -32.00 5.57 1.60
C ARG A 8 -31.39 5.51 3.00
N ASP A 9 -30.64 4.45 3.27
CA ASP A 9 -29.88 4.23 4.52
C ASP A 9 -28.71 5.23 4.66
N ASP A 10 -29.01 6.53 4.59
CA ASP A 10 -28.07 7.65 4.79
C ASP A 10 -27.34 7.53 6.14
N ASP A 11 -27.99 6.89 7.13
CA ASP A 11 -27.44 6.60 8.46
C ASP A 11 -26.29 5.58 8.45
N SER A 12 -26.12 4.78 7.38
CA SER A 12 -25.04 3.78 7.29
C SER A 12 -23.73 4.42 6.81
N TYR A 13 -23.80 5.27 5.77
CA TYR A 13 -22.63 5.93 5.22
C TYR A 13 -21.95 6.87 6.22
N ASP A 14 -22.76 7.67 6.91
CA ASP A 14 -22.25 8.63 7.90
C ASP A 14 -21.55 7.92 9.07
N LYS A 15 -22.03 6.73 9.48
CA LYS A 15 -21.36 5.91 10.49
C LYS A 15 -20.02 5.38 10.02
N ILE A 16 -19.91 4.94 8.77
CA ILE A 16 -18.63 4.47 8.20
C ILE A 16 -17.64 5.64 8.13
N TYR A 17 -18.09 6.82 7.72
CA TYR A 17 -17.27 8.03 7.72
C TYR A 17 -16.77 8.40 9.13
N GLU A 18 -17.66 8.42 10.12
CA GLU A 18 -17.30 8.70 11.52
C GLU A 18 -16.30 7.67 12.06
N ALA A 19 -16.54 6.38 11.80
CA ALA A 19 -15.63 5.30 12.17
C ALA A 19 -14.26 5.43 11.49
N ALA A 20 -14.22 5.89 10.23
CA ALA A 20 -12.98 6.14 9.51
C ALA A 20 -12.17 7.28 10.12
N GLU A 21 -12.80 8.42 10.43
CA GLU A 21 -12.13 9.56 11.09
C GLU A 21 -11.66 9.21 12.51
N GLU A 22 -12.41 8.39 13.25
CA GLU A 22 -12.04 7.95 14.60
C GLU A 22 -10.88 6.95 14.58
N LYS A 23 -10.98 5.92 13.73
CA LYS A 23 -10.01 4.80 13.70
C LYS A 23 -8.71 5.17 12.97
N TYR A 24 -8.79 6.01 11.95
CA TYR A 24 -7.66 6.39 11.10
C TYR A 24 -7.55 7.92 10.95
N PRO A 25 -7.30 8.65 12.05
CA PRO A 25 -7.21 10.11 12.04
C PRO A 25 -6.00 10.64 11.25
N GLY A 26 -5.03 9.78 10.90
CA GLY A 26 -3.93 10.13 10.00
C GLY A 26 -4.35 10.33 8.54
N VAL A 27 -5.51 9.82 8.15
CA VAL A 27 -6.08 10.00 6.82
C VAL A 27 -7.14 11.10 6.87
N TRP A 28 -7.09 12.07 5.95
CA TRP A 28 -8.10 13.09 5.77
C TRP A 28 -9.27 12.54 4.93
N TRP A 29 -10.26 11.94 5.58
CA TRP A 29 -11.36 11.23 4.91
C TRP A 29 -12.38 12.16 4.25
N HIS A 30 -12.44 13.42 4.69
CA HIS A 30 -13.37 14.40 4.13
C HIS A 30 -13.18 14.59 2.61
N SER A 31 -11.97 14.44 2.08
CA SER A 31 -11.76 14.50 0.63
C SER A 31 -12.38 13.29 -0.07
N ALA A 32 -12.19 12.08 0.46
CA ALA A 32 -12.83 10.88 -0.10
C ALA A 32 -14.35 10.98 -0.02
N ARG A 33 -14.91 11.45 1.11
CA ARG A 33 -16.36 11.65 1.28
C ARG A 33 -16.99 12.57 0.23
N ARG A 34 -16.21 13.50 -0.33
CA ARG A 34 -16.68 14.43 -1.37
C ARG A 34 -16.50 13.91 -2.79
N THR A 35 -15.44 13.15 -3.03
CA THR A 35 -14.97 12.79 -4.38
C THR A 35 -15.36 11.37 -4.78
N CYS A 36 -15.63 10.51 -3.80
CA CYS A 36 -15.99 9.11 -3.98
C CYS A 36 -17.50 8.91 -3.89
N SER A 37 -18.01 7.89 -4.60
CA SER A 37 -19.31 7.31 -4.24
C SER A 37 -19.24 6.65 -2.86
N GLU A 38 -20.39 6.35 -2.26
CA GLU A 38 -20.48 5.61 -1.00
C GLU A 38 -19.78 4.25 -1.08
N GLU A 39 -19.98 3.50 -2.17
CA GLU A 39 -19.34 2.20 -2.41
C GLU A 39 -17.81 2.34 -2.51
N GLN A 40 -17.33 3.35 -3.23
CA GLN A 40 -15.89 3.61 -3.37
C GLN A 40 -15.27 4.02 -2.02
N PHE A 41 -15.94 4.88 -1.26
CA PHE A 41 -15.48 5.27 0.07
C PHE A 41 -15.38 4.06 1.01
N THR A 42 -16.41 3.22 1.03
CA THR A 42 -16.43 2.00 1.84
C THR A 42 -15.28 1.06 1.44
N ALA A 43 -15.07 0.84 0.13
CA ALA A 43 -13.96 0.02 -0.35
C ALA A 43 -12.58 0.56 0.06
N ILE A 44 -12.37 1.89 0.07
CA ILE A 44 -11.12 2.50 0.54
C ILE A 44 -10.96 2.34 2.05
N TYR A 45 -12.04 2.54 2.82
CA TYR A 45 -12.04 2.33 4.27
C TYR A 45 -11.70 0.89 4.63
N GLU A 46 -12.34 -0.08 3.98
CA GLU A 46 -12.08 -1.51 4.16
C GLU A 46 -10.65 -1.86 3.77
N ALA A 47 -10.17 -1.42 2.60
CA ALA A 47 -8.78 -1.64 2.17
C ALA A 47 -7.77 -1.04 3.16
N THR A 48 -8.06 0.13 3.73
CA THR A 48 -7.24 0.75 4.78
C THR A 48 -7.21 -0.12 6.03
N SER A 49 -8.38 -0.59 6.47
CA SER A 49 -8.48 -1.44 7.65
C SER A 49 -7.78 -2.78 7.47
N SER A 50 -7.94 -3.41 6.32
CA SER A 50 -7.29 -4.67 5.97
C SER A 50 -5.78 -4.50 5.84
N ALA A 51 -5.29 -3.44 5.20
CA ALA A 51 -3.85 -3.15 5.10
C ALA A 51 -3.21 -2.94 6.49
N ILE A 52 -3.89 -2.23 7.40
CA ILE A 52 -3.43 -2.11 8.80
C ILE A 52 -3.46 -3.46 9.53
N GLY A 53 -4.47 -4.30 9.27
CA GLY A 53 -4.52 -5.68 9.78
C GLY A 53 -3.32 -6.51 9.32
N LEU A 54 -2.97 -6.44 8.03
CA LEU A 54 -1.78 -7.10 7.48
C LEU A 54 -0.49 -6.64 8.17
N ILE A 55 -0.33 -5.34 8.42
CA ILE A 55 0.83 -4.80 9.15
C ILE A 55 0.87 -5.31 10.60
N ASN A 56 -0.29 -5.42 11.26
CA ASN A 56 -0.41 -5.94 12.63
C ASN A 56 -0.12 -7.43 12.75
N GLY A 57 0.17 -8.11 11.63
CA GLY A 57 0.42 -9.54 11.62
C GLY A 57 -0.86 -10.37 11.77
N MET A 58 -2.05 -9.78 11.59
CA MET A 58 -3.31 -10.50 11.72
C MET A 58 -4.42 -9.89 10.85
N LEU A 59 -5.01 -10.72 9.98
CA LEU A 59 -6.21 -10.36 9.21
C LEU A 59 -7.15 -11.57 9.10
N GLU A 60 -8.42 -11.41 9.48
CA GLU A 60 -9.47 -12.45 9.42
C GLU A 60 -9.04 -13.81 10.03
N GLY A 61 -8.32 -13.77 11.15
CA GLY A 61 -7.86 -14.98 11.85
C GLY A 61 -6.61 -15.66 11.25
N VAL A 62 -6.06 -15.13 10.16
CA VAL A 62 -4.74 -15.52 9.64
C VAL A 62 -3.67 -14.76 10.39
N TYR A 63 -2.81 -15.47 11.12
CA TYR A 63 -1.64 -14.93 11.81
C TYR A 63 -0.45 -14.97 10.86
N LEU A 64 0.28 -13.85 10.79
CA LEU A 64 1.45 -13.67 9.94
C LEU A 64 2.72 -13.79 10.78
N ASP A 65 3.84 -14.17 10.15
CA ASP A 65 5.13 -14.37 10.85
C ASP A 65 5.53 -13.15 11.69
N GLU A 66 5.99 -13.40 12.94
CA GLU A 66 6.33 -12.35 13.91
C GLU A 66 7.59 -11.57 13.53
N ASP A 67 8.48 -12.15 12.71
CA ASP A 67 9.70 -11.51 12.24
C ASP A 67 9.68 -11.33 10.72
N VAL A 68 9.14 -10.19 10.28
CA VAL A 68 9.08 -9.82 8.86
C VAL A 68 10.46 -9.91 8.22
N GLY A 69 11.53 -9.49 8.90
CA GLY A 69 12.89 -9.46 8.35
C GLY A 69 13.53 -10.84 8.13
N LEU A 70 13.00 -11.88 8.76
CA LEU A 70 13.43 -13.27 8.60
C LEU A 70 12.38 -14.14 7.89
N SER A 71 11.27 -13.55 7.45
CA SER A 71 10.18 -14.26 6.78
C SER A 71 10.56 -14.70 5.35
N PRO A 72 9.90 -15.74 4.80
CA PRO A 72 10.03 -16.10 3.38
C PRO A 72 9.70 -14.92 2.44
N ALA A 73 8.73 -14.08 2.84
CA ALA A 73 8.34 -12.91 2.08
C ALA A 73 9.50 -11.92 1.93
N TRP A 74 10.18 -11.62 3.04
CA TRP A 74 11.36 -10.76 3.02
C TRP A 74 12.50 -11.38 2.22
N ASN A 75 12.79 -12.66 2.44
CA ASN A 75 13.81 -13.34 1.65
C ASN A 75 13.52 -13.25 0.14
N LYS A 76 12.25 -13.36 -0.27
CA LYS A 76 11.86 -13.25 -1.68
C LYS A 76 12.05 -11.83 -2.23
N PHE A 77 11.57 -10.81 -1.52
CA PHE A 77 11.50 -9.44 -2.05
C PHE A 77 12.61 -8.50 -1.58
N PHE A 78 13.44 -8.90 -0.64
CA PHE A 78 14.56 -8.12 -0.17
C PHE A 78 15.85 -8.94 -0.07
N MET A 79 15.84 -10.25 -0.34
CA MET A 79 16.95 -11.17 -0.02
C MET A 79 17.07 -11.41 1.50
N ASP A 80 17.85 -12.42 1.90
CA ASP A 80 18.06 -12.82 3.30
C ASP A 80 18.35 -11.62 4.22
N GLY A 81 17.48 -11.42 5.21
CA GLY A 81 17.60 -10.35 6.20
C GLY A 81 18.89 -10.41 7.03
N LYS A 82 19.51 -11.58 7.19
CA LYS A 82 20.81 -11.70 7.86
C LYS A 82 21.93 -11.04 7.06
N ILE A 83 21.85 -11.09 5.73
CA ILE A 83 22.83 -10.44 4.85
C ILE A 83 22.64 -8.92 4.94
N TRP A 84 21.38 -8.44 4.94
CA TRP A 84 21.07 -7.04 5.21
C TRP A 84 21.61 -6.57 6.56
N GLN A 85 21.32 -7.31 7.62
CA GLN A 85 21.78 -6.98 8.97
C GLN A 85 23.32 -6.93 9.06
N ALA A 86 24.02 -7.77 8.31
CA ALA A 86 25.48 -7.80 8.28
C ALA A 86 26.09 -6.66 7.46
N GLN A 87 25.47 -6.26 6.34
CA GLN A 87 26.03 -5.25 5.41
C GLN A 87 25.53 -3.83 5.71
N TYR A 88 24.27 -3.67 6.12
CA TYR A 88 23.54 -2.41 6.27
C TYR A 88 22.58 -2.46 7.48
N PRO A 89 23.08 -2.61 8.72
CA PRO A 89 22.24 -2.84 9.91
C PRO A 89 21.26 -1.69 10.21
N GLU A 90 21.69 -0.44 10.01
CA GLU A 90 20.84 0.74 10.28
C GLU A 90 19.72 0.84 9.24
N GLU A 91 20.05 0.67 7.96
CA GLU A 91 19.05 0.65 6.89
C GLU A 91 18.09 -0.52 7.04
N PHE A 92 18.58 -1.72 7.36
CA PHE A 92 17.72 -2.87 7.62
C PHE A 92 16.70 -2.59 8.73
N SER A 93 17.16 -2.04 9.86
CA SER A 93 16.26 -1.65 10.96
C SER A 93 15.27 -0.58 10.54
N SER A 94 15.68 0.39 9.72
CA SER A 94 14.81 1.46 9.24
C SER A 94 13.76 0.92 8.26
N MET A 95 14.14 0.04 7.34
CA MET A 95 13.23 -0.63 6.39
C MET A 95 12.17 -1.47 7.10
N LEU A 96 12.54 -2.21 8.15
CA LEU A 96 11.56 -2.92 8.98
C LEU A 96 10.65 -1.95 9.74
N GLY A 97 11.21 -0.84 10.24
CA GLY A 97 10.45 0.22 10.91
C GLY A 97 9.42 0.91 10.01
N LEU A 98 9.53 0.84 8.68
CA LEU A 98 8.59 1.50 7.77
C LEU A 98 7.15 1.00 7.91
N TYR A 99 6.96 -0.31 8.16
CA TYR A 99 5.63 -0.87 8.37
C TYR A 99 4.95 -0.25 9.60
N ASP A 100 5.69 -0.21 10.73
CA ASP A 100 5.20 0.38 11.97
C ASP A 100 5.01 1.89 11.87
N GLN A 101 5.93 2.60 11.22
CA GLN A 101 5.80 4.05 11.03
C GLN A 101 4.62 4.41 10.13
N THR A 102 4.39 3.64 9.07
CA THR A 102 3.24 3.78 8.17
C THR A 102 1.94 3.57 8.93
N LYS A 103 1.84 2.45 9.66
CA LYS A 103 0.69 2.17 10.53
C LYS A 103 0.46 3.30 11.53
N PHE A 104 1.51 3.68 12.27
CA PHE A 104 1.43 4.72 13.28
C PHE A 104 0.94 6.03 12.66
N PHE A 105 1.45 6.40 11.49
CA PHE A 105 1.01 7.59 10.77
C PHE A 105 -0.46 7.49 10.38
N ILE A 106 -0.95 6.37 9.86
CA ILE A 106 -2.37 6.20 9.47
C ILE A 106 -3.30 6.25 10.69
N GLU A 107 -2.91 5.62 11.80
CA GLU A 107 -3.70 5.55 13.04
C GLU A 107 -3.64 6.83 13.89
N ASN A 108 -2.65 7.71 13.70
CA ASN A 108 -2.46 8.87 14.59
C ASN A 108 -2.24 10.22 13.87
N GLY A 109 -1.79 10.19 12.61
CA GLY A 109 -1.27 11.34 11.89
C GLY A 109 0.06 11.85 12.46
N ARG A 110 0.63 12.91 11.86
CA ARG A 110 1.79 13.61 12.44
C ARG A 110 1.31 14.57 13.54
N THR A 111 1.52 14.21 14.81
CA THR A 111 1.24 15.10 15.95
C THR A 111 2.42 16.04 16.23
N GLU A 112 2.26 17.35 16.05
CA GLU A 112 3.16 18.30 16.72
C GLU A 112 2.76 18.42 18.20
N LYS A 113 3.77 18.60 19.07
CA LYS A 113 3.59 18.87 20.50
C LYS A 113 2.58 20.01 20.70
N LYS A 114 1.46 19.69 21.36
CA LYS A 114 0.28 20.51 21.72
C LYS A 114 -0.87 20.47 20.72
N ASN A 115 -1.74 19.48 20.93
CA ASN A 115 -3.19 19.47 20.72
C ASN A 115 -3.71 20.03 19.38
N LYS A 116 -4.13 19.08 18.53
CA LYS A 116 -4.68 19.16 17.15
C LYS A 116 -3.62 19.04 16.06
N ALA A 117 -3.50 17.84 15.48
CA ALA A 117 -2.84 17.65 14.20
C ALA A 117 -3.42 18.66 13.19
N LYS A 118 -2.59 19.58 12.69
CA LYS A 118 -2.99 20.44 11.58
C LYS A 118 -3.21 19.53 10.35
N ARG A 119 -4.21 19.83 9.53
CA ARG A 119 -4.58 19.07 8.31
C ARG A 119 -3.41 18.76 7.37
N GLN A 120 -2.36 19.58 7.42
CA GLN A 120 -1.08 19.47 6.70
C GLN A 120 -0.24 18.25 7.11
N HIS A 121 -0.70 17.49 8.10
CA HIS A 121 -0.04 16.32 8.68
C HIS A 121 -0.86 15.04 8.52
N ARG A 122 -1.87 15.07 7.62
CA ARG A 122 -2.73 13.96 7.25
C ARG A 122 -2.55 13.64 5.77
N LEU A 123 -2.72 12.38 5.41
CA LEU A 123 -2.76 11.92 4.02
C LEU A 123 -4.19 12.01 3.51
N ALA A 124 -4.44 12.67 2.39
CA ALA A 124 -5.80 12.71 1.84
C ALA A 124 -6.06 11.57 0.86
N TYR A 125 -7.26 11.01 0.91
CA TYR A 125 -7.74 10.09 -0.10
C TYR A 125 -8.71 10.81 -1.03
N VAL A 126 -8.58 10.59 -2.33
CA VAL A 126 -9.47 11.15 -3.35
C VAL A 126 -9.82 10.10 -4.39
N CYS A 127 -11.06 10.09 -4.88
CA CYS A 127 -11.45 9.27 -6.03
C CYS A 127 -11.39 10.06 -7.33
N GLY A 128 -10.89 9.41 -8.39
CA GLY A 128 -10.78 9.99 -9.73
C GLY A 128 -9.72 11.09 -9.85
N ASP A 129 -9.61 11.66 -11.05
CA ASP A 129 -8.70 12.78 -11.36
C ASP A 129 -9.28 14.14 -10.88
N GLU A 130 -9.75 14.21 -9.64
CA GLU A 130 -9.97 15.51 -8.96
C GLU A 130 -8.64 16.19 -8.56
N THR A 131 -7.53 15.50 -8.78
CA THR A 131 -6.20 16.13 -8.73
C THR A 131 -5.95 16.96 -9.99
N MET A 132 -4.95 17.85 -9.96
CA MET A 132 -4.55 18.60 -11.17
C MET A 132 -4.00 17.71 -12.30
N TYR A 133 -3.83 16.40 -12.05
CA TYR A 133 -3.27 15.44 -12.99
C TYR A 133 -4.38 14.53 -13.50
N ASN A 134 -4.43 14.30 -14.83
CA ASN A 134 -5.37 13.38 -15.45
C ASN A 134 -4.79 11.94 -15.53
N THR A 135 -4.12 11.47 -14.47
CA THR A 135 -3.35 10.22 -14.52
C THR A 135 -4.26 9.01 -14.72
N CYS A 136 -5.41 8.96 -14.06
CA CYS A 136 -6.35 7.84 -14.25
C CYS A 136 -6.83 7.75 -15.71
N LYS A 137 -7.04 8.89 -16.37
CA LYS A 137 -7.43 8.94 -17.79
C LYS A 137 -6.29 8.62 -18.75
N GLU A 138 -5.09 9.13 -18.48
CA GLU A 138 -3.91 8.92 -19.34
C GLU A 138 -3.36 7.49 -19.23
N LYS A 139 -3.53 6.85 -18.07
CA LYS A 139 -3.07 5.49 -17.78
C LYS A 139 -4.23 4.66 -17.24
N PRO A 140 -5.09 4.09 -18.12
CA PRO A 140 -6.34 3.44 -17.71
C PRO A 140 -6.16 2.14 -16.91
N LYS A 141 -4.92 1.66 -16.72
CA LYS A 141 -4.60 0.49 -15.87
C LYS A 141 -4.05 0.88 -14.50
N THR A 142 -3.83 2.18 -14.25
CA THR A 142 -3.39 2.68 -12.96
C THR A 142 -4.47 2.40 -11.93
N LYS A 143 -4.11 1.76 -10.82
CA LYS A 143 -5.05 1.51 -9.71
C LYS A 143 -5.11 2.73 -8.80
N ALA A 144 -3.96 3.22 -8.37
CA ALA A 144 -3.84 4.44 -7.59
C ALA A 144 -2.53 5.17 -7.96
N TYR A 145 -2.37 6.39 -7.44
CA TYR A 145 -1.11 7.12 -7.52
C TYR A 145 -1.00 8.18 -6.42
N VAL A 146 0.22 8.48 -5.99
CA VAL A 146 0.55 9.70 -5.23
C VAL A 146 0.92 10.84 -6.19
N PRO A 147 0.18 11.96 -6.21
CA PRO A 147 0.52 13.11 -7.05
C PRO A 147 1.86 13.74 -6.64
N ARG A 148 2.70 14.04 -7.64
CA ARG A 148 4.06 14.61 -7.44
C ARG A 148 4.05 15.98 -6.76
N LEU A 149 3.00 16.77 -6.97
CA LEU A 149 2.82 18.03 -6.27
C LEU A 149 1.70 17.87 -5.25
N PRO A 150 1.87 18.40 -4.03
CA PRO A 150 0.81 18.43 -3.05
C PRO A 150 -0.47 19.03 -3.65
N THR A 151 -1.58 18.28 -3.55
CA THR A 151 -2.87 18.74 -4.07
C THR A 151 -3.35 19.93 -3.25
N LYS A 152 -3.74 21.01 -3.94
CA LYS A 152 -4.50 22.10 -3.31
C LYS A 152 -5.87 21.55 -2.97
N MET A 153 -6.10 21.26 -1.71
CA MET A 153 -7.41 20.91 -1.19
C MET A 153 -7.93 22.06 -0.33
N GLU A 154 -9.24 22.09 -0.12
CA GLU A 154 -9.86 23.10 0.71
C GLU A 154 -9.22 23.12 2.11
N ASN A 155 -8.57 24.23 2.46
CA ASN A 155 -7.81 24.41 3.71
C ASN A 155 -6.52 23.57 3.83
N CYS A 156 -5.93 23.12 2.73
CA CYS A 156 -4.57 22.56 2.70
C CYS A 156 -3.83 22.95 1.41
N GLU A 157 -2.81 23.81 1.56
CA GLU A 157 -2.00 24.28 0.43
C GLU A 157 -0.90 23.28 0.01
N ARG A 158 -0.54 22.34 0.90
CA ARG A 158 0.47 21.29 0.64
C ARG A 158 0.14 19.97 1.32
N CYS A 159 -0.86 19.25 0.83
CA CYS A 159 -1.19 17.91 1.32
C CYS A 159 -0.67 16.82 0.38
N PHE A 160 -0.10 15.77 0.97
CA PHE A 160 0.06 14.50 0.29
C PHE A 160 -1.31 13.87 0.09
N SER A 161 -1.51 13.22 -1.05
CA SER A 161 -2.75 12.51 -1.35
C SER A 161 -2.46 11.20 -2.06
N VAL A 162 -3.38 10.25 -1.89
CA VAL A 162 -3.50 9.07 -2.76
C VAL A 162 -4.76 9.26 -3.57
N ALA A 163 -4.62 9.21 -4.89
CA ALA A 163 -5.73 9.25 -5.83
C ALA A 163 -6.05 7.83 -6.29
N PHE A 164 -7.30 7.40 -6.12
CA PHE A 164 -7.80 6.09 -6.50
C PHE A 164 -8.52 6.16 -7.85
N CYS A 165 -8.09 5.32 -8.78
CA CYS A 165 -8.68 5.17 -10.12
C CYS A 165 -9.63 3.97 -10.16
N ASP A 166 -10.47 3.89 -11.19
CA ASP A 166 -11.45 2.79 -11.36
C ASP A 166 -10.86 1.38 -11.20
N PRO A 167 -9.66 1.06 -11.76
CA PRO A 167 -9.06 -0.26 -11.58
C PRO A 167 -8.74 -0.67 -10.14
N PHE A 168 -8.60 0.28 -9.21
CA PHE A 168 -8.47 -0.05 -7.78
C PHE A 168 -9.75 -0.67 -7.25
N PHE A 169 -10.90 -0.11 -7.59
CA PHE A 169 -12.20 -0.61 -7.14
C PHE A 169 -12.57 -1.94 -7.79
N GLU A 170 -12.10 -2.17 -9.02
CA GLU A 170 -12.22 -3.47 -9.72
C GLU A 170 -11.32 -4.57 -9.13
N SER A 171 -10.26 -4.19 -8.41
CA SER A 171 -9.38 -5.15 -7.73
C SER A 171 -10.10 -5.75 -6.52
N LYS A 172 -9.83 -7.02 -6.24
CA LYS A 172 -10.40 -7.70 -5.08
C LYS A 172 -9.65 -7.33 -3.80
N PRO A 173 -10.32 -7.31 -2.63
CA PRO A 173 -9.62 -7.32 -1.35
C PRO A 173 -8.87 -8.64 -1.17
N VAL A 174 -7.78 -8.62 -0.41
CA VAL A 174 -6.86 -9.76 -0.24
C VAL A 174 -7.59 -11.01 0.28
N VAL A 175 -8.59 -10.83 1.14
CA VAL A 175 -9.39 -11.91 1.72
C VAL A 175 -10.25 -12.63 0.67
N GLU A 176 -10.77 -11.92 -0.34
CA GLU A 176 -11.55 -12.53 -1.43
C GLU A 176 -10.67 -13.20 -2.49
N ILE A 177 -9.39 -12.86 -2.55
CA ILE A 177 -8.43 -13.51 -3.45
C ILE A 177 -8.12 -14.93 -2.96
N VAL A 178 -8.07 -15.11 -1.64
CA VAL A 178 -7.80 -16.41 -1.01
C VAL A 178 -9.05 -17.25 -0.81
N ASP A 179 -10.24 -16.64 -0.75
CA ASP A 179 -11.49 -17.37 -0.58
C ASP A 179 -11.84 -18.21 -1.82
N GLY A 180 -11.94 -19.53 -1.62
CA GLY A 180 -12.36 -20.50 -2.65
C GLY A 180 -11.39 -20.71 -3.83
N ALA A 181 -10.33 -19.93 -3.96
CA ALA A 181 -9.32 -20.08 -5.00
C ALA A 181 -8.12 -20.90 -4.50
N HIS A 182 -7.46 -21.62 -5.41
CA HIS A 182 -6.17 -22.26 -5.13
C HIS A 182 -5.16 -21.70 -6.12
N TRP A 183 -4.26 -20.89 -5.59
CA TRP A 183 -3.14 -20.31 -6.32
C TRP A 183 -1.86 -21.06 -6.00
N GLN A 184 -0.95 -21.14 -6.95
CA GLN A 184 0.41 -21.63 -6.72
C GLN A 184 1.36 -20.44 -6.64
N GLU A 185 2.48 -20.60 -5.93
CA GLU A 185 3.47 -19.52 -5.80
C GLU A 185 3.99 -19.03 -7.16
N LYS A 186 4.08 -19.92 -8.15
CA LYS A 186 4.47 -19.55 -9.53
C LYS A 186 3.47 -18.61 -10.22
N ASP A 187 2.25 -18.50 -9.71
CA ASP A 187 1.19 -17.66 -10.26
C ASP A 187 1.25 -16.24 -9.69
N LEU A 188 2.20 -15.92 -8.81
CA LEU A 188 2.28 -14.66 -8.06
C LEU A 188 2.30 -13.41 -8.95
N ASN A 189 2.74 -13.56 -10.19
CA ASN A 189 2.73 -12.51 -11.20
C ASN A 189 1.38 -12.30 -11.91
N ASP A 190 0.35 -13.09 -11.58
CA ASP A 190 -1.00 -12.89 -12.10
C ASP A 190 -1.58 -11.57 -11.55
N PRO A 191 -2.03 -10.64 -12.42
CA PRO A 191 -2.58 -9.36 -11.98
C PRO A 191 -3.77 -9.47 -11.00
N ARG A 192 -4.45 -10.62 -10.96
CA ARG A 192 -5.56 -10.89 -10.04
C ARG A 192 -5.09 -11.11 -8.58
N LEU A 193 -3.81 -11.34 -8.37
CA LEU A 193 -3.18 -11.41 -7.03
C LEU A 193 -2.73 -10.03 -6.52
N VAL A 194 -2.88 -8.97 -7.31
CA VAL A 194 -2.66 -7.59 -6.86
C VAL A 194 -3.94 -7.05 -6.24
N SER A 195 -4.03 -7.11 -4.91
CA SER A 195 -5.22 -6.71 -4.14
C SER A 195 -5.37 -5.19 -4.00
N ARG A 196 -6.50 -4.75 -3.46
CA ARG A 196 -6.69 -3.35 -3.03
C ARG A 196 -5.66 -2.95 -1.98
N GLU A 197 -5.44 -3.78 -0.98
CA GLU A 197 -4.47 -3.56 0.11
C GLU A 197 -3.04 -3.47 -0.44
N HIS A 198 -2.67 -4.34 -1.37
CA HIS A 198 -1.37 -4.27 -2.06
C HIS A 198 -1.18 -2.91 -2.71
N SER A 199 -2.17 -2.48 -3.50
CA SER A 199 -2.11 -1.22 -4.24
C SER A 199 -2.08 -0.02 -3.29
N LEU A 200 -2.87 -0.05 -2.22
CA LEU A 200 -2.89 1.02 -1.22
C LEU A 200 -1.55 1.14 -0.49
N PHE A 201 -0.99 0.01 -0.07
CA PHE A 201 0.28 0.01 0.66
C PHE A 201 1.44 0.43 -0.23
N HIS A 202 1.45 0.03 -1.51
CA HIS A 202 2.38 0.55 -2.52
C HIS A 202 2.35 2.09 -2.54
N GLU A 203 1.17 2.71 -2.63
CA GLU A 203 1.07 4.17 -2.64
C GLU A 203 1.48 4.81 -1.31
N TRP A 204 1.25 4.16 -0.18
CA TRP A 204 1.72 4.64 1.12
C TRP A 204 3.24 4.79 1.15
N MET A 205 3.98 3.86 0.53
CA MET A 205 5.44 3.95 0.50
C MET A 205 5.94 5.21 -0.25
N HIS A 206 5.20 5.71 -1.23
CA HIS A 206 5.54 6.97 -1.92
C HIS A 206 5.31 8.22 -1.07
N VAL A 207 4.67 8.10 0.10
CA VAL A 207 4.35 9.24 0.96
C VAL A 207 5.50 9.52 1.93
N ASP A 208 6.33 10.52 1.61
CA ASP A 208 7.47 10.93 2.43
C ASP A 208 7.12 11.37 3.88
N LEU A 209 5.83 11.61 4.18
CA LEU A 209 5.41 11.91 5.56
C LEU A 209 5.57 10.72 6.52
N MET A 210 5.69 9.51 6.01
CA MET A 210 5.65 8.28 6.79
C MET A 210 6.95 7.98 7.56
N GLY A 211 7.94 8.88 7.55
CA GLY A 211 9.06 8.86 8.52
C GLY A 211 10.39 8.34 7.98
N GLN A 212 10.44 8.01 6.69
CA GLN A 212 11.65 7.61 5.98
C GLN A 212 12.59 8.78 5.67
N ASP A 213 13.89 8.54 5.79
CA ASP A 213 14.95 9.50 5.45
C ASP A 213 15.33 9.47 3.95
N TRP A 214 14.78 8.53 3.18
CA TRP A 214 14.95 8.41 1.73
C TRP A 214 13.60 8.37 1.02
N HIS A 215 13.60 8.71 -0.27
CA HIS A 215 12.40 8.69 -1.09
C HIS A 215 12.20 7.29 -1.70
N ILE A 216 11.06 6.66 -1.39
CA ILE A 216 10.66 5.41 -2.04
C ILE A 216 9.85 5.73 -3.30
N THR A 217 10.21 5.10 -4.41
CA THR A 217 9.69 5.38 -5.74
C THR A 217 9.45 4.10 -6.54
N ASP A 218 8.98 4.24 -7.78
CA ASP A 218 8.92 3.15 -8.75
C ASP A 218 10.28 3.02 -9.43
N LEU A 219 11.07 2.03 -9.01
CA LEU A 219 12.39 1.82 -9.59
C LEU A 219 12.32 1.35 -11.04
N LYS A 220 13.34 1.72 -11.80
CA LYS A 220 13.55 1.23 -13.15
C LYS A 220 14.98 0.77 -13.32
N ASP A 221 15.15 -0.47 -13.77
CA ASP A 221 16.46 -1.08 -13.96
C ASP A 221 16.64 -1.55 -15.41
N ARG A 222 17.86 -1.37 -15.94
CA ARG A 222 18.17 -1.77 -17.33
C ARG A 222 18.47 -3.27 -17.48
N ASP A 223 18.91 -3.90 -16.40
CA ASP A 223 19.58 -5.19 -16.47
C ASP A 223 18.83 -6.27 -15.69
N VAL A 224 17.72 -5.95 -15.03
CA VAL A 224 16.90 -6.90 -14.28
C VAL A 224 16.43 -8.08 -15.15
N LYS A 225 16.19 -7.84 -16.45
CA LYS A 225 15.87 -8.89 -17.44
C LYS A 225 17.07 -9.29 -18.32
N GLY A 226 18.21 -8.63 -18.17
CA GLY A 226 19.40 -8.86 -19.01
C GLY A 226 19.22 -8.56 -20.51
N ASP A 227 18.16 -7.86 -20.92
CA ASP A 227 17.86 -7.55 -22.33
C ASP A 227 18.36 -6.17 -22.78
N GLY A 228 18.99 -5.40 -21.87
CA GLY A 228 19.55 -4.09 -22.14
C GLY A 228 18.53 -2.94 -22.17
N PHE A 229 17.26 -3.20 -21.87
CA PHE A 229 16.21 -2.19 -21.81
C PHE A 229 15.83 -1.83 -20.37
N LYS A 230 15.46 -0.56 -20.13
CA LYS A 230 14.93 -0.14 -18.82
C LYS A 230 13.52 -0.70 -18.61
N HIS A 231 13.37 -1.58 -17.62
CA HIS A 231 12.09 -2.09 -17.15
C HIS A 231 11.74 -1.47 -15.82
N SER A 232 10.44 -1.33 -15.54
CA SER A 232 9.99 -0.96 -14.19
C SER A 232 10.10 -2.20 -13.31
N VAL A 233 10.60 -2.03 -12.08
CA VAL A 233 10.69 -3.09 -11.08
C VAL A 233 9.31 -3.20 -10.42
N TYR A 234 8.38 -3.85 -11.12
CA TYR A 234 6.97 -3.93 -10.75
C TYR A 234 6.43 -5.33 -11.03
N GLY A 235 5.59 -5.85 -10.13
CA GLY A 235 5.15 -7.24 -10.13
C GLY A 235 6.15 -8.15 -9.42
N ALA A 236 5.65 -9.29 -8.94
CA ALA A 236 6.39 -10.15 -8.03
C ALA A 236 7.71 -10.67 -8.60
N ASP A 237 7.73 -11.14 -9.86
CA ASP A 237 8.97 -11.70 -10.43
C ASP A 237 10.04 -10.62 -10.58
N LEU A 238 9.70 -9.43 -11.07
CA LEU A 238 10.69 -8.38 -11.25
C LEU A 238 11.18 -7.80 -9.92
N CYS A 239 10.28 -7.69 -8.93
CA CYS A 239 10.65 -7.32 -7.57
C CYS A 239 11.63 -8.33 -6.96
N SER A 240 11.36 -9.63 -7.13
CA SER A 240 12.22 -10.72 -6.67
C SER A 240 13.56 -10.73 -7.42
N ASP A 241 13.54 -10.75 -8.75
CA ASP A 241 14.76 -10.76 -9.58
C ASP A 241 15.66 -9.58 -9.28
N TYR A 242 15.09 -8.38 -9.10
CA TYR A 242 15.86 -7.19 -8.77
C TYR A 242 16.44 -7.24 -7.35
N ALA A 243 15.73 -7.79 -6.37
CA ALA A 243 16.27 -8.01 -5.02
C ALA A 243 17.50 -8.95 -5.03
N TRP A 244 17.44 -10.00 -5.86
CA TRP A 244 18.48 -11.04 -5.96
C TRP A 244 19.58 -10.75 -7.00
N LYS A 245 19.54 -9.57 -7.66
CA LYS A 245 20.43 -9.19 -8.78
C LYS A 245 21.93 -9.42 -8.51
N TYR A 246 22.40 -9.20 -7.27
CA TYR A 246 23.81 -9.33 -6.88
C TYR A 246 24.10 -10.50 -5.94
N ALA A 247 23.16 -11.46 -5.83
CA ALA A 247 23.28 -12.58 -4.91
C ALA A 247 24.49 -13.47 -5.19
N ALA A 248 24.90 -13.63 -6.46
CA ALA A 248 26.09 -14.38 -6.84
C ALA A 248 27.40 -13.77 -6.31
N GLU A 249 27.38 -12.48 -5.99
CA GLU A 249 28.49 -11.75 -5.35
C GLU A 249 28.38 -11.76 -3.82
N GLY A 250 27.36 -12.39 -3.25
CA GLY A 250 27.04 -12.33 -1.82
C GLY A 250 26.63 -10.94 -1.35
N LYS A 251 26.10 -10.09 -2.23
CA LYS A 251 25.69 -8.71 -1.93
C LYS A 251 24.19 -8.53 -2.06
N VAL A 252 23.63 -7.69 -1.20
CA VAL A 252 22.26 -7.20 -1.39
C VAL A 252 22.25 -6.13 -2.48
N ASN A 253 21.17 -6.06 -3.25
CA ASN A 253 20.93 -4.91 -4.11
C ASN A 253 20.47 -3.72 -3.27
N TYR A 254 21.40 -2.87 -2.82
CA TYR A 254 21.12 -1.77 -1.89
C TYR A 254 19.97 -0.84 -2.33
N GLU A 255 19.83 -0.59 -3.64
CA GLU A 255 18.79 0.29 -4.20
C GLU A 255 17.37 -0.23 -3.94
N ILE A 256 17.17 -1.53 -3.67
CA ILE A 256 15.83 -2.12 -3.51
C ILE A 256 15.02 -1.53 -2.35
N ARG A 257 15.69 -0.95 -1.35
CA ARG A 257 15.01 -0.24 -0.25
C ARG A 257 14.15 0.94 -0.73
N GLU A 258 14.38 1.39 -1.96
CA GLU A 258 13.70 2.52 -2.58
C GLU A 258 12.55 2.08 -3.50
N ASN A 259 12.20 0.78 -3.60
CA ASN A 259 11.09 0.32 -4.43
C ASN A 259 9.81 0.09 -3.63
N ALA A 260 8.74 0.82 -3.96
CA ALA A 260 7.45 0.69 -3.26
C ALA A 260 6.83 -0.71 -3.40
N ASP A 261 6.93 -1.31 -4.59
CA ASP A 261 6.27 -2.57 -4.91
C ASP A 261 6.84 -3.75 -4.12
N ASN A 262 8.14 -3.72 -3.77
CA ASN A 262 8.75 -4.76 -2.93
C ASN A 262 8.16 -4.80 -1.53
N TYR A 263 7.90 -3.65 -0.91
CA TYR A 263 7.25 -3.61 0.41
C TYR A 263 5.80 -4.09 0.35
N ALA A 264 5.05 -3.70 -0.69
CA ALA A 264 3.68 -4.17 -0.91
C ALA A 264 3.62 -5.69 -1.13
N TRP A 265 4.60 -6.24 -1.87
CA TRP A 265 4.72 -7.67 -2.08
C TRP A 265 5.08 -8.44 -0.81
N VAL A 266 5.91 -7.89 0.08
CA VAL A 266 6.16 -8.54 1.39
C VAL A 266 4.84 -8.76 2.13
N LEU A 267 4.00 -7.74 2.31
CA LEU A 267 2.72 -7.91 3.02
C LEU A 267 1.77 -8.89 2.32
N SER A 268 1.64 -8.74 1.00
CA SER A 268 0.72 -9.56 0.20
C SER A 268 1.15 -11.02 0.22
N TYR A 269 2.44 -11.27 0.01
CA TYR A 269 3.02 -12.61 0.02
C TYR A 269 2.96 -13.25 1.39
N THR A 270 3.21 -12.51 2.48
CA THR A 270 3.07 -13.07 3.83
C THR A 270 1.65 -13.60 4.05
N TYR A 271 0.63 -12.86 3.63
CA TYR A 271 -0.75 -13.31 3.71
C TYR A 271 -1.05 -14.51 2.80
N TYR A 272 -0.64 -14.45 1.53
CA TYR A 272 -0.85 -15.55 0.57
C TYR A 272 -0.13 -16.83 0.99
N ASN A 273 1.10 -16.71 1.47
CA ASN A 273 1.88 -17.84 1.96
C ASN A 273 1.19 -18.50 3.17
N ALA A 274 0.69 -17.70 4.11
CA ALA A 274 -0.06 -18.21 5.26
C ALA A 274 -1.39 -18.86 4.85
N ALA A 275 -2.12 -18.25 3.90
CA ALA A 275 -3.42 -18.74 3.44
C ALA A 275 -3.33 -20.00 2.57
N PHE A 276 -2.34 -20.09 1.67
CA PHE A 276 -2.21 -21.20 0.73
C PHE A 276 -1.17 -22.25 1.14
N GLY A 277 -0.35 -21.97 2.14
CA GLY A 277 0.68 -22.89 2.63
C GLY A 277 1.80 -23.15 1.61
N TRP A 278 2.26 -22.12 0.89
CA TRP A 278 3.32 -22.26 -0.12
C TRP A 278 4.68 -22.68 0.46
N GLY A 279 4.90 -22.43 1.76
CA GLY A 279 6.00 -22.99 2.53
C GLY A 279 7.13 -22.01 2.84
N ILE A 280 7.88 -22.36 3.90
CA ILE A 280 9.12 -21.74 4.40
C ILE A 280 10.29 -22.61 3.93
#